data_AF-F7RXU0-F1
#
_entry.id   AF-F7RXU0-F1
#
_cell.length_a   1.000
_cell.length_b   1.000
_cell.length_c   1.000
_cell.angle_alpha   90.00
_cell.angle_beta   90.00
_cell.angle_gamma   90.00
#
_symmetry.space_group_name_H-M   'P 1'
#
loop_
_entity.id
_entity.type
_entity.pdbx_description
1 polymer ?
#
loop_
_entity_poly.entity_id
_entity_poly.type
_entity_poly.pdbx_seq_one_letter_code
_entity_poly.pdbx_strand_id
1 'polypeptide(L)'
;MKKIQVLALAAAFIALAVHWLMQQQASLSAAPEGGVLLFAALISLPLLVASAVFSIGSSIALRSAAKRAENGINTPFWYLILLLNIALSLGYLYIISVFIYGVAT
;
A
#
# COMPACT_ATOMS: atom_id res chain seq x y z
N MET A 1 2.29 -10.96 -14.46
CA MET A 1 2.73 -9.89 -13.54
C MET A 1 1.71 -8.76 -13.41
N LYS A 2 1.27 -8.14 -14.52
CA LYS A 2 0.25 -7.06 -14.52
C LYS A 2 -1.00 -7.31 -13.64
N LYS A 3 -1.62 -8.49 -13.77
CA LYS A 3 -2.80 -8.85 -12.96
C LYS A 3 -2.51 -8.91 -11.46
N ILE A 4 -1.32 -9.38 -11.06
CA ILE A 4 -0.90 -9.48 -9.65
C ILE A 4 -0.69 -8.09 -9.06
N GLN A 5 -0.18 -7.13 -9.82
CA GLN A 5 -0.03 -5.74 -9.36
C GLN A 5 -1.36 -5.06 -9.13
N VAL A 6 -2.31 -5.27 -10.04
CA VAL A 6 -3.68 -4.73 -9.89
C VAL A 6 -4.36 -5.38 -8.67
N LEU A 7 -4.20 -6.69 -8.48
CA LEU A 7 -4.69 -7.41 -7.31
C LEU A 7 -4.05 -6.93 -6.00
N ALA A 8 -2.73 -6.71 -5.99
CA ALA A 8 -2.03 -6.20 -4.82
C ALA A 8 -2.46 -4.77 -4.47
N LEU A 9 -2.64 -3.92 -5.47
CA LEU A 9 -3.16 -2.56 -5.29
C LEU A 9 -4.62 -2.57 -4.77
N ALA A 10 -5.47 -3.43 -5.34
CA ALA A 10 -6.84 -3.60 -4.87
C ALA A 10 -6.88 -4.11 -3.42
N ALA A 11 -6.05 -5.10 -3.08
CA ALA A 11 -5.94 -5.61 -1.72
C ALA A 11 -5.44 -4.54 -0.74
N ALA A 12 -4.50 -3.68 -1.15
CA ALA A 12 -4.04 -2.55 -0.35
C ALA A 12 -5.16 -1.54 -0.07
N PHE A 13 -5.98 -1.20 -1.08
CA PHE A 13 -7.15 -0.32 -0.88
C PHE A 13 -8.22 -0.96 0.01
N ILE A 14 -8.50 -2.24 -0.16
CA ILE A 14 -9.43 -2.97 0.70
C ILE A 14 -8.93 -2.95 2.15
N ALA A 15 -7.64 -3.20 2.37
CA ALA A 15 -7.05 -3.17 3.69
C ALA A 15 -7.18 -1.78 4.36
N LEU A 16 -6.94 -0.70 3.61
CA LEU A 16 -7.17 0.67 4.09
C LEU A 16 -8.64 0.94 4.44
N ALA A 17 -9.57 0.50 3.59
CA ALA A 17 -11.00 0.66 3.84
C ALA A 17 -11.46 -0.11 5.09
N VAL A 18 -10.97 -1.33 5.28
CA VAL A 18 -11.25 -2.14 6.47
C VAL A 18 -10.64 -1.49 7.72
N HIS A 19 -9.40 -1.01 7.64
CA HIS A 19 -8.79 -0.28 8.77
C HIS A 19 -9.60 0.95 9.17
N TRP A 20 -10.07 1.73 8.19
CA TRP A 20 -10.94 2.88 8.44
C TRP A 20 -12.26 2.47 9.11
N LEU A 21 -12.92 1.42 8.62
CA LEU A 21 -14.15 0.90 9.21
C LEU A 21 -13.92 0.40 10.65
N MET A 22 -12.79 -0.24 10.92
CA MET A 22 -12.42 -0.68 12.26
C MET A 22 -12.16 0.48 13.21
N GLN A 23 -11.48 1.54 12.75
CA GLN A 23 -11.32 2.78 13.53
C GLN A 23 -12.68 3.40 13.87
N GLN A 24 -13.58 3.49 12.90
CA GLN A 24 -14.94 4.01 13.12
C GLN A 24 -15.70 3.16 14.14
N GLN A 25 -15.66 1.83 14.03
CA GLN A 25 -16.29 0.94 15.02
C GLN A 25 -15.65 1.03 16.40
N ALA A 26 -14.33 1.13 16.48
CA ALA A 26 -13.61 1.30 17.74
C ALA A 26 -13.95 2.64 18.40
N SER A 27 -14.16 3.72 17.64
CA SER A 27 -14.59 5.01 18.19
C SER A 27 -16.01 4.98 18.77
N LEU A 28 -16.85 4.04 18.31
CA LEU A 28 -18.25 3.88 18.73
C LEU A 28 -18.43 2.84 19.83
N SER A 29 -17.39 2.05 20.16
CA SER A 29 -17.40 1.06 21.24
C SER A 29 -16.33 1.42 22.26
N ALA A 30 -16.47 1.01 23.53
CA ALA A 30 -15.36 1.06 24.50
C ALA A 30 -14.28 0.00 24.19
N ALA A 31 -14.09 -0.33 22.92
CA ALA A 31 -13.19 -1.37 22.45
C ALA A 31 -11.73 -0.90 22.59
N PRO A 32 -10.81 -1.74 23.08
CA PRO A 32 -9.42 -1.36 23.23
C PRO A 32 -8.79 -0.99 21.88
N GLU A 33 -8.14 0.17 21.81
CA GLU A 33 -7.45 0.68 20.61
C GLU A 33 -6.41 -0.31 20.03
N GLY A 34 -5.89 -1.21 20.87
CA GLY A 34 -4.90 -2.23 20.49
C GLY A 34 -5.36 -3.22 19.42
N GLY A 35 -6.65 -3.54 19.32
CA GLY A 35 -7.16 -4.49 18.32
C GLY A 35 -7.10 -3.94 16.88
N VAL A 36 -7.35 -2.63 16.73
CA VAL A 36 -7.28 -1.93 15.44
C VAL A 36 -5.82 -1.80 14.98
N LEU A 37 -4.91 -1.53 15.92
CA LEU A 37 -3.47 -1.48 15.69
C LEU A 37 -2.90 -2.84 15.25
N LEU A 38 -3.34 -3.94 15.88
CA LEU A 38 -2.87 -5.28 15.53
C LEU A 38 -3.29 -5.69 14.11
N PHE A 39 -4.53 -5.37 13.70
CA PHE A 39 -5.01 -5.62 12.34
C PHE A 39 -4.24 -4.78 11.30
N ALA A 40 -3.96 -3.51 11.62
CA ALA A 40 -3.15 -2.65 10.76
C ALA A 40 -1.75 -3.23 10.55
N ALA A 41 -1.09 -3.67 11.62
CA ALA A 41 0.27 -4.22 11.59
C ALA A 41 0.37 -5.58 10.90
N LEU A 42 -0.59 -6.49 11.11
CA LEU A 42 -0.49 -7.87 10.62
C LEU A 42 -1.08 -8.09 9.22
N ILE A 43 -2.05 -7.28 8.79
CA ILE A 43 -2.78 -7.49 7.53
C ILE A 43 -2.58 -6.33 6.56
N SER A 44 -2.81 -5.10 7.02
CA SER A 44 -2.77 -3.94 6.12
C SER A 44 -1.35 -3.60 5.68
N LEU A 45 -0.41 -3.61 6.63
CA LEU A 45 1.00 -3.34 6.39
C LEU A 45 1.63 -4.27 5.33
N PRO A 46 1.53 -5.61 5.47
CA PRO A 46 2.15 -6.51 4.51
C PRO A 46 1.55 -6.42 3.10
N LEU A 47 0.24 -6.16 2.99
CA LEU A 47 -0.43 -5.97 1.70
C LEU A 47 0.01 -4.67 1.00
N LEU A 48 0.20 -3.59 1.76
CA LEU A 48 0.75 -2.33 1.26
C LEU A 48 2.19 -2.52 0.76
N VAL A 49 3.03 -3.19 1.56
CA VAL A 49 4.43 -3.51 1.18
C VAL A 49 4.48 -4.39 -0.07
N ALA A 50 3.64 -5.42 -0.14
CA ALA A 50 3.56 -6.29 -1.31
C ALA A 50 3.16 -5.51 -2.57
N SER A 51 2.17 -4.62 -2.48
CA SER A 51 1.77 -3.75 -3.60
C SER A 51 2.94 -2.89 -4.10
N ALA A 52 3.65 -2.24 -3.17
CA ALA A 52 4.80 -1.40 -3.48
C ALA A 52 5.93 -2.20 -4.14
N VAL A 53 6.31 -3.35 -3.58
CA VAL A 53 7.38 -4.20 -4.12
C VAL A 53 7.03 -4.73 -5.51
N PHE A 54 5.81 -5.20 -5.73
CA PHE A 54 5.41 -5.72 -7.05
C PHE A 54 5.28 -4.63 -8.11
N SER A 55 4.83 -3.42 -7.74
CA SER A 55 4.69 -2.31 -8.69
C SER A 55 6.04 -1.66 -9.00
N ILE A 56 6.79 -1.25 -7.97
CA ILE A 56 8.08 -0.58 -8.11
C ILE A 56 9.12 -1.55 -8.69
N GLY A 57 9.17 -2.79 -8.20
CA GLY A 57 10.10 -3.82 -8.68
C GLY A 57 9.92 -4.10 -10.17
N SER A 58 8.68 -4.10 -10.68
CA SER A 58 8.44 -4.27 -12.12
C SER A 58 8.85 -3.06 -12.96
N SER A 59 8.62 -1.85 -12.46
CA SER A 59 9.01 -0.61 -13.15
C SER A 59 10.52 -0.45 -13.20
N ILE A 60 11.23 -0.92 -12.16
CA ILE A 60 12.69 -0.98 -12.12
C ILE A 60 13.22 -2.13 -12.97
N ALA A 61 12.61 -3.32 -12.97
CA ALA A 61 13.06 -4.45 -13.80
C ALA A 61 12.99 -4.16 -15.31
N LEU A 62 12.07 -3.28 -15.72
CA LEU A 62 11.89 -2.85 -17.11
C LEU A 62 12.67 -1.56 -17.42
N ARG A 63 13.95 -1.47 -17.02
CA ARG A 63 14.78 -0.25 -17.12
C ARG A 63 14.79 0.44 -18.50
N SER A 64 14.58 -0.30 -19.61
CA SER A 64 14.53 0.30 -20.95
C SER A 64 13.10 0.69 -21.34
N ALA A 65 12.95 1.87 -21.96
CA ALA A 65 11.68 2.33 -22.50
C ALA A 65 11.09 1.34 -23.52
N ALA A 66 11.95 0.68 -24.31
CA ALA A 66 11.57 -0.37 -25.25
C ALA A 66 10.92 -1.57 -24.54
N LYS A 67 11.52 -2.07 -23.45
CA LYS A 67 10.96 -3.17 -22.66
C LYS A 67 9.64 -2.80 -21.99
N ARG A 68 9.47 -1.54 -21.56
CA ARG A 68 8.19 -1.05 -21.03
C ARG A 68 7.09 -1.03 -22.10
N ALA A 69 7.43 -0.64 -23.32
CA ALA A 69 6.50 -0.64 -24.45
C ALA A 69 6.09 -2.07 -24.86
N GLU A 70 7.04 -3.00 -24.98
CA GLU A 70 6.78 -4.41 -25.27
C GLU A 70 5.87 -5.07 -24.23
N ASN A 71 6.02 -4.67 -22.96
CA ASN A 71 5.18 -5.16 -21.88
C ASN A 71 3.91 -4.31 -21.68
N GLY A 72 3.62 -3.34 -22.54
CA GLY A 72 2.43 -2.47 -22.47
C GLY A 72 2.29 -1.72 -21.15
N ILE A 73 3.42 -1.35 -20.52
CA ILE A 73 3.50 -0.59 -19.25
C ILE A 73 3.81 0.90 -19.53
N ASN A 74 3.75 1.33 -20.80
CA ASN A 74 3.90 2.74 -21.19
C ASN A 74 2.55 3.48 -21.31
N THR A 75 1.45 2.87 -20.89
CA THR A 75 0.12 3.50 -20.99
C THR A 75 -0.19 4.39 -19.79
N PRO A 76 -1.07 5.41 -19.94
CA PRO A 76 -1.48 6.28 -18.83
C PRO A 76 -1.97 5.52 -17.60
N PHE A 77 -2.66 4.39 -17.81
CA PHE A 77 -3.14 3.51 -16.75
C PHE A 77 -2.00 2.97 -15.86
N TRP A 78 -0.88 2.56 -16.44
CA TRP A 78 0.26 2.04 -15.67
C TRP A 78 1.03 3.13 -14.95
N TYR A 79 1.09 4.34 -15.53
CA TYR A 79 1.62 5.50 -14.81
C TYR A 79 0.75 5.85 -13.60
N LEU A 80 -0.58 5.76 -13.71
CA LEU A 80 -1.48 5.95 -12.58
C LEU A 80 -1.25 4.90 -11.49
N ILE A 81 -1.15 3.62 -11.86
CA ILE A 81 -0.85 2.53 -10.90
C ILE A 81 0.48 2.81 -10.19
N LEU A 82 1.51 3.23 -10.92
CA LEU A 82 2.81 3.56 -10.32
C LEU A 82 2.69 4.73 -9.35
N LEU A 83 1.99 5.80 -9.73
CA LEU A 83 1.78 6.97 -8.90
C LEU A 83 1.01 6.63 -7.61
N LEU A 84 -0.04 5.82 -7.71
CA LEU A 84 -0.78 5.32 -6.54
C LEU A 84 0.12 4.51 -5.61
N ASN A 85 0.98 3.64 -6.15
CA ASN A 85 1.91 2.88 -5.34
C ASN A 85 2.98 3.77 -4.67
N ILE A 86 3.48 4.80 -5.36
CA ILE A 86 4.39 5.78 -4.75
C ILE A 86 3.69 6.52 -3.61
N ALA A 87 2.47 7.02 -3.82
CA ALA A 87 1.70 7.72 -2.80
C ALA A 87 1.43 6.82 -1.57
N LEU A 88 1.03 5.57 -1.79
CA LEU A 88 0.85 4.58 -0.72
C LEU A 88 2.15 4.29 0.02
N SER A 89 3.27 4.17 -0.70
CA SER A 89 4.59 3.93 -0.09
C SER A 89 5.04 5.12 0.76
N LEU A 90 4.82 6.35 0.29
CA LEU A 90 5.12 7.57 1.06
C LEU A 90 4.24 7.67 2.31
N GLY A 91 2.94 7.40 2.19
CA GLY A 91 2.03 7.35 3.33
C GLY A 91 2.45 6.30 4.36
N TYR A 92 2.91 5.14 3.90
CA TYR A 92 3.45 4.10 4.77
C TYR A 92 4.72 4.55 5.52
N LEU A 93 5.70 5.11 4.80
CA LEU A 93 6.93 5.63 5.42
C LEU A 93 6.63 6.73 6.44
N TYR A 94 5.66 7.59 6.14
CA TYR A 94 5.18 8.61 7.08
C TYR A 94 4.62 7.98 8.36
N ILE A 95 3.70 7.02 8.26
CA ILE A 95 3.11 6.35 9.43
C ILE A 95 4.17 5.62 10.25
N ILE A 96 5.09 4.88 9.63
CA ILE A 96 6.20 4.24 10.34
C ILE A 96 7.03 5.29 11.07
N SER A 97 7.38 6.39 10.40
CA SER A 97 8.20 7.44 11.00
C SER A 97 7.49 8.02 12.23
N VAL A 98 6.20 8.34 12.11
CA VAL A 98 5.39 8.82 13.24
C VAL A 98 5.33 7.79 14.37
N PHE A 99 5.17 6.51 14.06
CA PHE A 99 5.15 5.45 15.08
C PHE A 99 6.51 5.33 15.79
N ILE A 100 7.61 5.24 15.06
CA ILE A 100 8.95 5.10 15.64
C ILE A 100 9.34 6.33 16.47
N TYR A 101 9.12 7.54 15.92
CA TYR A 101 9.53 8.78 16.60
C TYR A 101 8.51 9.28 17.63
N GLY A 102 7.23 8.91 17.52
CA GLY A 102 6.17 9.27 18.47
C GLY A 102 6.06 8.32 19.66
N VAL A 103 6.53 7.07 19.55
CA VAL A 103 6.67 6.15 20.70
C VAL A 103 7.95 6.43 21.50
N ALA A 104 8.89 7.20 20.93
CA ALA A 104 10.16 7.55 21.57
C ALA A 104 10.09 8.82 22.45
N THR A 105 8.91 9.42 22.61
CA THR A 105 8.60 10.57 23.49
C THR A 105 7.54 10.20 24.50
#